data_AF-A0A6A4CIR6-F1
#
_entry.id   AF-A0A6A4CIR6-F1
#
_cell.length_a   1.000
_cell.length_b   1.000
_cell.length_c   1.000
_cell.angle_alpha   90.00
_cell.angle_beta   90.00
_cell.angle_gamma   90.00
#
_symmetry.space_group_name_H-M   'P 1'
#
loop_
_entity.id
_entity.type
_entity.pdbx_description
1 polymer ?
#
loop_
_entity_poly.entity_id
_entity_poly.type
_entity_poly.pdbx_seq_one_letter_code
_entity_poly.pdbx_strand_id
1 'polypeptide(L)'
;MKIQLWCLVLGAETPPFGVLAEPNSSVESLRFTIKGSSSALHLVGVERIRLYVAKQENGEWLALDAPQLQTLMRGDQETTASSMCGSRLEELDKVRDHFQEVDAQNIHILVKVDEPTVEFRNLTQLQCLFVWEDKGTFVSLDVKTTDRLEQLQVAIKEEMAGVYPVGDARRLELYASKNWSGEWLNSKADMRLLVKGERSVVDTWLRRRIDPMSTVGDLFSSSPAYSTQDRTVMTHRICDTT
;
A
#
# COMPACT_ATOMS: atom_id res chain seq x y z
N MET A 1 -8.26 -11.99 21.05
CA MET A 1 -7.43 -13.06 20.45
C MET A 1 -7.36 -12.80 18.96
N LYS A 2 -6.17 -12.81 18.35
CA LYS A 2 -6.00 -12.64 16.89
C LYS A 2 -6.17 -13.99 16.20
N ILE A 3 -6.61 -13.98 14.94
CA ILE A 3 -6.73 -15.17 14.09
C ILE A 3 -5.58 -15.16 13.08
N GLN A 4 -4.91 -16.29 12.91
CA GLN A 4 -3.89 -16.47 11.88
C GLN A 4 -4.58 -16.86 10.57
N LEU A 5 -4.40 -16.06 9.52
CA LEU A 5 -4.91 -16.32 8.18
C LEU A 5 -3.74 -16.51 7.22
N TRP A 6 -3.90 -17.41 6.26
CA TRP A 6 -2.94 -17.61 5.18
C TRP A 6 -3.47 -17.02 3.90
N CYS A 7 -2.62 -16.23 3.24
CA CYS A 7 -2.95 -15.47 2.05
C CYS A 7 -2.08 -15.92 0.87
N LEU A 8 -2.65 -15.91 -0.32
CA LEU A 8 -1.95 -16.12 -1.58
C LEU A 8 -2.21 -14.96 -2.54
N VAL A 9 -1.15 -14.33 -3.07
CA VAL A 9 -1.28 -13.33 -4.15
C VAL A 9 -1.26 -14.06 -5.48
N LEU A 10 -2.34 -13.90 -6.24
CA LEU A 10 -2.49 -14.50 -7.55
C LEU A 10 -1.55 -13.82 -8.55
N GLY A 11 -0.82 -14.60 -9.35
CA GLY A 11 0.07 -14.09 -10.40
C GLY A 11 1.35 -13.39 -9.94
N ALA A 12 1.70 -13.47 -8.64
CA ALA A 12 2.89 -12.81 -8.11
C ALA A 12 4.13 -13.73 -8.01
N GLU A 13 4.01 -15.01 -8.35
CA GLU A 13 5.05 -16.04 -8.17
C GLU A 13 5.64 -16.09 -6.73
N THR A 14 4.88 -15.62 -5.74
CA THR A 14 5.29 -15.61 -4.32
C THR A 14 4.60 -16.72 -3.53
N PRO A 15 5.29 -17.37 -2.57
CA PRO A 15 4.66 -18.37 -1.72
C PRO A 15 3.57 -17.75 -0.83
N PRO A 16 2.61 -18.56 -0.35
CA PRO A 16 1.65 -18.11 0.65
C PRO A 16 2.33 -17.55 1.90
N PHE A 17 1.67 -16.58 2.53
CA PHE A 17 2.18 -15.92 3.74
C PHE A 17 1.08 -15.78 4.79
N GLY A 18 1.50 -15.74 6.04
CA GLY A 18 0.62 -15.61 7.18
C GLY A 18 0.38 -14.16 7.58
N VAL A 19 -0.86 -13.83 7.95
CA VAL A 19 -1.24 -12.54 8.55
C VAL A 19 -2.03 -12.77 9.83
N LEU A 20 -1.79 -11.91 10.83
CA LEU A 20 -2.56 -11.91 12.07
C LEU A 20 -3.70 -10.88 11.96
N ALA A 21 -4.93 -11.37 11.92
CA ALA A 21 -6.12 -10.55 11.78
C ALA A 21 -6.86 -10.39 13.11
N GLU A 22 -7.47 -9.21 13.33
CA GLU A 22 -8.38 -9.02 14.46
C GLU A 22 -9.80 -9.44 14.08
N PRO A 23 -10.45 -10.37 14.82
CA PRO A 23 -11.75 -10.92 14.43
C PRO A 23 -12.86 -9.88 14.23
N ASN A 24 -12.83 -8.80 15.02
CA ASN A 24 -13.83 -7.74 15.01
C ASN A 24 -13.46 -6.55 14.09
N SER A 25 -12.29 -6.60 13.44
CA SER A 25 -11.90 -5.61 12.43
C SER A 25 -12.69 -5.80 11.13
N SER A 26 -12.74 -4.76 10.31
CA SER A 26 -13.35 -4.83 8.98
C SER A 26 -12.44 -5.57 7.99
N VAL A 27 -13.03 -6.14 6.94
CA VAL A 27 -12.30 -6.65 5.78
C VAL A 27 -11.43 -5.55 5.13
N GLU A 28 -11.88 -4.30 5.14
CA GLU A 28 -11.08 -3.15 4.72
C GLU A 28 -9.77 -3.05 5.51
N SER A 29 -9.82 -3.12 6.85
CA SER A 29 -8.63 -3.09 7.71
C SER A 29 -7.70 -4.29 7.45
N LEU A 30 -8.29 -5.46 7.18
CA LEU A 30 -7.56 -6.66 6.81
C LEU A 30 -6.80 -6.48 5.49
N ARG A 31 -7.37 -5.78 4.50
CA ARG A 31 -6.71 -5.46 3.23
C ARG A 31 -5.41 -4.67 3.42
N PHE A 32 -5.43 -3.64 4.26
CA PHE A 32 -4.22 -2.89 4.62
C PHE A 32 -3.19 -3.78 5.32
N THR A 33 -3.63 -4.65 6.22
CA THR A 33 -2.75 -5.61 6.93
C THR A 33 -2.06 -6.57 5.95
N ILE A 34 -2.80 -7.10 4.98
CA ILE A 34 -2.28 -7.99 3.93
C ILE A 34 -1.28 -7.26 3.03
N LYS A 35 -1.61 -6.05 2.58
CA LYS A 35 -0.71 -5.20 1.78
C LYS A 35 0.62 -4.97 2.50
N GLY A 36 0.59 -4.60 3.78
CA GLY A 36 1.79 -4.37 4.58
C GLY A 36 2.63 -5.61 4.85
N SER A 37 2.05 -6.81 4.72
CA SER A 37 2.71 -8.09 5.01
C SER A 37 3.33 -8.75 3.78
N SER A 38 3.09 -8.25 2.56
CA SER A 38 3.58 -8.85 1.32
C SER A 38 4.38 -7.86 0.47
N SER A 39 5.62 -8.24 0.15
CA SER A 39 6.47 -7.46 -0.76
C SER A 39 5.89 -7.35 -2.18
N ALA A 40 5.11 -8.34 -2.62
CA ALA A 40 4.44 -8.34 -3.92
C ALA A 40 3.38 -7.23 -4.05
N LEU A 41 2.87 -6.71 -2.93
CA LEU A 41 1.82 -5.69 -2.87
C LEU A 41 2.35 -4.30 -2.49
N HIS A 42 3.67 -4.16 -2.26
CA HIS A 42 4.24 -2.89 -1.81
C HIS A 42 3.98 -1.76 -2.82
N LEU A 43 4.12 -2.05 -4.12
CA LEU A 43 3.90 -1.10 -5.22
C LEU A 43 2.47 -1.12 -5.77
N VAL A 44 1.50 -1.72 -5.08
CA VAL A 44 0.11 -1.81 -5.57
C VAL A 44 -0.78 -0.92 -4.71
N GLY A 45 -1.48 0.05 -5.29
CA GLY A 45 -2.49 0.84 -4.56
C GLY A 45 -3.51 -0.07 -3.88
N VAL A 46 -3.85 0.21 -2.62
CA VAL A 46 -4.71 -0.66 -1.80
C VAL A 46 -6.10 -0.86 -2.42
N GLU A 47 -6.59 0.14 -3.16
CA GLU A 47 -7.86 0.15 -3.88
C GLU A 47 -7.93 -0.88 -5.02
N ARG A 48 -6.76 -1.31 -5.51
CA ARG A 48 -6.61 -2.36 -6.54
C ARG A 48 -6.55 -3.76 -5.96
N ILE A 49 -6.46 -3.88 -4.64
CA ILE A 49 -6.39 -5.17 -3.95
C ILE A 49 -7.82 -5.64 -3.67
N ARG A 50 -8.16 -6.80 -4.22
CA ARG A 50 -9.42 -7.52 -3.99
C ARG A 50 -9.16 -8.79 -3.19
N LEU A 51 -9.98 -9.01 -2.18
CA LEU A 51 -9.88 -10.18 -1.31
C LEU A 51 -11.04 -11.13 -1.59
N TYR A 52 -10.72 -12.42 -1.72
CA TYR A 52 -11.68 -13.49 -1.93
C TYR A 52 -11.48 -14.59 -0.91
N VAL A 53 -12.55 -15.26 -0.52
CA VAL A 53 -12.46 -16.48 0.30
C VAL A 53 -11.84 -17.60 -0.55
N ALA A 54 -10.85 -18.29 -0.01
CA ALA A 54 -10.19 -19.42 -0.67
C ALA A 54 -10.94 -20.75 -0.50
N LYS A 55 -12.27 -20.71 -0.54
CA LYS A 55 -13.12 -21.91 -0.53
C LYS A 55 -13.37 -22.36 -1.96
N GLN A 56 -13.19 -23.65 -2.19
CA GLN A 56 -13.51 -24.32 -3.44
C GLN A 56 -15.03 -24.47 -3.60
N GLU A 57 -15.51 -24.86 -4.78
CA GLU A 57 -16.94 -25.03 -5.07
C GLU A 57 -17.63 -26.03 -4.13
N ASN A 58 -16.89 -27.02 -3.62
CA ASN A 58 -17.39 -27.99 -2.64
C ASN A 58 -17.50 -27.43 -1.21
N GLY A 59 -17.11 -26.18 -0.98
CA GLY A 59 -17.13 -25.52 0.33
C GLY A 59 -15.88 -25.72 1.19
N GLU A 60 -14.95 -26.58 0.76
CA GLU A 60 -13.69 -26.86 1.45
C GLU A 60 -12.65 -25.76 1.20
N TRP A 61 -11.78 -25.54 2.18
CA TRP A 61 -10.66 -24.62 2.02
C TRP A 61 -9.62 -25.16 1.02
N LEU A 62 -8.89 -24.27 0.37
CA LEU A 62 -7.75 -24.64 -0.47
C LEU A 62 -6.55 -25.00 0.42
N ALA A 63 -6.03 -26.23 0.31
CA ALA A 63 -4.87 -26.66 1.08
C ALA A 63 -3.58 -25.93 0.65
N LEU A 64 -2.65 -25.72 1.61
CA LEU A 64 -1.34 -25.09 1.36
C LEU A 64 -0.46 -25.89 0.39
N ASP A 65 -0.64 -27.21 0.31
CA ASP A 65 0.09 -28.12 -0.56
C ASP A 65 -0.70 -28.54 -1.81
N ALA A 66 -1.84 -27.89 -2.05
CA ALA A 66 -2.69 -28.19 -3.20
C ALA A 66 -1.91 -28.03 -4.52
N PRO A 67 -1.97 -29.00 -5.45
CA PRO A 67 -1.26 -28.92 -6.73
C PRO A 67 -1.60 -27.67 -7.56
N GLN A 68 -2.82 -27.16 -7.41
CA GLN A 68 -3.30 -25.97 -8.11
C GLN A 68 -2.63 -24.67 -7.64
N LEU A 69 -1.96 -24.66 -6.48
CA LEU A 69 -1.31 -23.47 -5.91
C LEU A 69 -0.25 -22.90 -6.85
N GLN A 70 0.54 -23.77 -7.49
CA GLN A 70 1.58 -23.37 -8.45
C GLN A 70 1.01 -22.72 -9.71
N THR A 71 -0.20 -23.10 -10.11
CA THR A 71 -0.90 -22.48 -11.24
C THR A 71 -1.43 -21.09 -10.86
N LEU A 72 -2.03 -20.97 -9.66
CA LEU A 72 -2.50 -19.70 -9.11
C LEU A 72 -1.36 -18.69 -8.91
N MET A 73 -0.19 -19.14 -8.44
CA MET A 73 1.00 -18.32 -8.26
C MET A 73 1.53 -17.74 -9.57
N ARG A 74 1.49 -18.51 -10.67
CA ARG A 74 1.94 -18.07 -12.00
C ARG A 74 0.94 -17.17 -12.71
N GLY A 75 -0.29 -17.05 -12.19
CA GLY A 75 -1.36 -16.28 -12.84
C GLY A 75 -1.82 -16.91 -14.16
N ASP A 76 -1.48 -18.18 -14.35
CA ASP A 76 -1.66 -18.92 -15.59
C ASP A 76 -3.09 -19.47 -15.63
N GLN A 77 -4.09 -18.58 -15.69
CA GLN A 77 -5.43 -18.74 -16.29
C GLN A 77 -6.45 -17.71 -15.79
N GLU A 78 -7.00 -16.96 -16.76
CA GLU A 78 -8.19 -16.11 -16.67
C GLU A 78 -9.46 -16.90 -16.22
N THR A 79 -9.44 -18.22 -16.34
CA THR A 79 -10.52 -19.14 -15.98
C THR A 79 -10.42 -19.74 -14.56
N THR A 80 -9.22 -20.01 -14.03
CA THR A 80 -9.09 -20.72 -12.74
C THR A 80 -9.39 -19.83 -11.55
N ALA A 81 -8.96 -18.56 -11.57
CA ALA A 81 -9.28 -17.62 -10.49
C ALA A 81 -10.78 -17.35 -10.41
N SER A 82 -11.49 -17.23 -11.54
CA SER A 82 -12.95 -17.02 -11.53
C SER A 82 -13.73 -18.27 -11.09
N SER A 83 -13.19 -19.48 -11.31
CA SER A 83 -13.80 -20.74 -10.83
C SER A 83 -13.41 -21.14 -9.41
N MET A 84 -12.27 -20.66 -8.89
CA MET A 84 -11.71 -21.07 -7.59
C MET A 84 -11.70 -19.95 -6.54
N CYS A 85 -11.87 -18.69 -6.94
CA CYS A 85 -12.17 -17.63 -6.00
C CYS A 85 -13.60 -17.86 -5.50
N GLY A 86 -13.73 -18.16 -4.21
CA GLY A 86 -15.01 -18.09 -3.54
C GLY A 86 -15.58 -16.67 -3.57
N SER A 87 -16.62 -16.42 -2.77
CA SER A 87 -17.23 -15.10 -2.68
C SER A 87 -16.19 -14.01 -2.39
N ARG A 88 -16.30 -12.89 -3.11
CA ARG A 88 -15.57 -11.66 -2.78
C ARG A 88 -15.94 -11.25 -1.35
N LEU A 89 -14.93 -10.84 -0.58
CA LEU A 89 -15.16 -10.30 0.76
C LEU A 89 -15.65 -8.85 0.66
N GLU A 90 -16.76 -8.55 1.32
CA GLU A 90 -17.32 -7.20 1.38
C GLU A 90 -16.57 -6.35 2.42
N GLU A 91 -16.26 -5.10 2.07
CA GLU A 91 -15.30 -4.27 2.83
C GLU A 91 -15.74 -3.98 4.27
N LEU A 92 -17.05 -3.87 4.50
CA LEU A 92 -17.66 -3.55 5.79
C LEU A 92 -17.87 -4.77 6.69
N ASP A 93 -17.76 -5.98 6.14
CA ASP A 93 -17.96 -7.21 6.90
C ASP A 93 -16.87 -7.37 7.98
N LYS A 94 -17.20 -8.09 9.05
CA LYS A 94 -16.19 -8.43 10.06
C LYS A 94 -15.41 -9.65 9.61
N VAL A 95 -14.11 -9.66 9.93
CA VAL A 95 -13.23 -10.82 9.66
C VAL A 95 -13.83 -12.12 10.22
N ARG A 96 -14.36 -12.08 11.45
CA ARG A 96 -14.98 -13.26 12.08
C ARG A 96 -16.24 -13.78 11.37
N ASP A 97 -16.89 -12.98 10.53
CA ASP A 97 -18.10 -13.42 9.84
C ASP A 97 -17.74 -14.42 8.72
N HIS A 98 -16.48 -14.38 8.26
CA HIS A 98 -15.94 -15.23 7.18
C HIS A 98 -15.00 -16.33 7.69
N PHE A 99 -14.37 -16.15 8.87
CA PHE A 99 -13.26 -16.98 9.34
C PHE A 99 -13.45 -17.49 10.80
N GLN A 100 -14.44 -18.35 11.05
CA GLN A 100 -14.74 -18.86 12.40
C GLN A 100 -13.95 -20.11 12.79
N GLU A 101 -13.55 -20.93 11.82
CA GLU A 101 -12.85 -22.21 12.02
C GLU A 101 -11.80 -22.38 10.92
N VAL A 102 -10.63 -21.81 11.16
CA VAL A 102 -9.53 -21.77 10.20
C VAL A 102 -8.41 -22.72 10.60
N ASP A 103 -7.96 -23.56 9.67
CA ASP A 103 -6.87 -24.50 9.85
C ASP A 103 -5.58 -23.91 9.29
N ALA A 104 -4.50 -23.95 10.06
CA ALA A 104 -3.19 -23.47 9.65
C ALA A 104 -2.61 -24.17 8.41
N GLN A 105 -3.15 -25.33 7.99
CA GLN A 105 -2.76 -26.05 6.78
C GLN A 105 -3.47 -25.57 5.50
N ASN A 106 -4.36 -24.57 5.60
CA ASN A 106 -5.14 -24.09 4.48
C ASN A 106 -4.84 -22.62 4.12
N ILE A 107 -5.01 -22.29 2.84
CA ILE A 107 -5.17 -20.93 2.35
C ILE A 107 -6.58 -20.46 2.71
N HIS A 108 -6.66 -19.24 3.25
CA HIS A 108 -7.92 -18.63 3.66
C HIS A 108 -8.35 -17.51 2.71
N ILE A 109 -7.37 -16.79 2.17
CA ILE A 109 -7.61 -15.59 1.35
C ILE A 109 -6.84 -15.69 0.05
N LEU A 110 -7.55 -15.53 -1.06
CA LEU A 110 -6.96 -15.25 -2.36
C LEU A 110 -6.94 -13.73 -2.57
N VAL A 111 -5.76 -13.21 -2.90
CA VAL A 111 -5.52 -11.78 -3.13
C VAL A 111 -5.35 -11.58 -4.63
N LYS A 112 -6.31 -10.89 -5.24
CA LYS A 112 -6.25 -10.51 -6.64
C LYS A 112 -5.90 -9.03 -6.74
N VAL A 113 -4.97 -8.71 -7.62
CA VAL A 113 -4.67 -7.33 -8.00
C VAL A 113 -5.42 -7.05 -9.30
N ASP A 114 -6.33 -6.09 -9.27
CA ASP A 114 -7.03 -5.68 -10.49
C ASP A 114 -6.02 -5.07 -11.48
N GLU A 115 -6.15 -5.45 -12.75
CA GLU A 115 -5.45 -4.77 -13.83
C GLU A 115 -5.79 -3.28 -13.80
N PRO A 116 -4.84 -2.40 -14.15
CA PRO A 116 -5.16 -0.99 -14.28
C PRO A 116 -6.19 -0.83 -15.41
N THR A 117 -7.47 -0.64 -15.05
CA THR A 117 -8.54 -0.17 -15.94
C THR A 117 -8.09 1.07 -16.71
N VAL A 118 -8.78 1.39 -17.81
CA VAL A 118 -8.45 2.57 -18.64
C VAL A 118 -8.44 3.87 -17.83
N GLU A 119 -9.19 3.95 -16.73
CA GLU A 119 -9.16 5.06 -15.78
C GLU A 119 -7.83 5.19 -15.02
N PHE A 120 -7.10 4.08 -14.88
CA PHE A 120 -5.79 4.02 -14.23
C PHE A 120 -4.61 4.30 -15.17
N ARG A 121 -4.82 4.40 -16.50
CA ARG A 121 -3.75 4.79 -17.44
C ARG A 121 -3.20 6.19 -17.21
N ASN A 122 -3.93 7.03 -16.47
CA ASN A 122 -3.53 8.38 -16.10
C ASN A 122 -3.05 8.48 -14.65
N LEU A 123 -2.96 7.35 -13.92
CA LEU A 123 -2.34 7.36 -12.60
C LEU A 123 -0.83 7.30 -12.73
N THR A 124 -0.19 8.15 -11.95
CA THR A 124 1.24 8.12 -11.67
C THR A 124 1.42 7.50 -10.29
N GLN A 125 2.28 6.50 -10.22
CA GLN A 125 2.71 5.98 -8.94
C GLN A 125 3.68 6.96 -8.28
N LEU A 126 3.34 7.39 -7.07
CA LEU A 126 4.20 8.18 -6.20
C LEU A 126 4.70 7.34 -5.05
N GLN A 127 6.00 7.40 -4.81
CA GLN A 127 6.56 6.91 -3.57
C GLN A 127 6.61 8.07 -2.58
N CYS A 128 6.05 7.86 -1.39
CA CYS A 128 6.04 8.81 -0.31
C CYS A 128 6.87 8.26 0.84
N LEU A 129 7.87 9.01 1.31
CA LEU A 129 8.55 8.70 2.57
C LEU A 129 7.84 9.46 3.68
N PHE A 130 7.08 8.71 4.48
CA PHE A 130 6.39 9.21 5.67
C PHE A 130 7.35 9.19 6.85
N VAL A 131 7.59 10.35 7.46
CA VAL A 131 8.48 10.51 8.62
C VAL A 131 7.65 10.90 9.84
N TRP A 132 7.84 10.13 10.91
CA TRP A 132 7.21 10.34 12.21
C TRP A 132 8.22 10.17 13.32
N GLU A 133 8.51 11.27 14.04
CA GLU A 133 9.52 11.30 15.09
C GLU A 133 10.87 10.82 14.54
N ASP A 134 11.36 9.66 14.97
CA ASP A 134 12.61 9.03 14.52
C ASP A 134 12.40 7.83 13.59
N LYS A 135 11.17 7.65 13.08
CA LYS A 135 10.76 6.52 12.24
C LYS A 135 10.36 6.99 10.84
N GLY A 136 10.66 6.15 9.85
CA GLY A 136 10.33 6.40 8.45
C GLY A 136 9.71 5.17 7.81
N THR A 137 8.62 5.36 7.07
CA THR A 137 7.94 4.30 6.31
C THR A 137 7.67 4.78 4.89
N PHE A 138 7.88 3.90 3.91
CA PHE A 138 7.49 4.19 2.53
C PHE A 138 6.05 3.80 2.27
N VAL A 139 5.35 4.66 1.52
CA VAL A 139 3.99 4.45 1.04
C VAL A 139 4.02 4.62 -0.48
N SER A 140 3.38 3.71 -1.20
CA SER A 140 3.18 3.88 -2.64
C SER A 140 1.73 4.23 -2.89
N LEU A 141 1.50 5.34 -3.59
CA LEU A 141 0.17 5.85 -3.90
C LEU A 141 0.00 6.00 -5.41
N ASP A 142 -1.10 5.47 -5.92
CA ASP A 142 -1.48 5.69 -7.31
C ASP A 142 -2.35 6.97 -7.36
N VAL A 143 -1.87 8.02 -8.03
CA VAL A 143 -2.54 9.33 -8.06
C VAL A 143 -2.64 9.92 -9.46
N LYS A 144 -3.67 10.70 -9.74
CA LYS A 144 -3.76 11.47 -11.00
C LYS A 144 -2.89 12.70 -10.89
N THR A 145 -2.30 13.12 -12.00
CA THR A 145 -1.60 14.42 -12.05
C THR A 145 -2.55 15.60 -11.76
N THR A 146 -3.85 15.42 -11.93
CA THR A 146 -4.88 16.43 -11.59
C THR A 146 -5.31 16.40 -10.13
N ASP A 147 -4.93 15.38 -9.37
CA ASP A 147 -5.32 15.27 -7.96
C ASP A 147 -4.69 16.42 -7.17
N ARG A 148 -5.46 16.94 -6.21
CA ARG A 148 -4.97 17.96 -5.30
C ARG A 148 -4.06 17.33 -4.25
N LEU A 149 -3.06 18.07 -3.82
CA LEU A 149 -2.17 17.58 -2.77
C LEU A 149 -2.87 17.43 -1.41
N GLU A 150 -3.98 18.12 -1.16
CA GLU A 150 -4.87 17.81 -0.03
C GLU A 150 -5.41 16.37 -0.09
N GLN A 151 -5.78 15.87 -1.27
CA GLN A 151 -6.21 14.49 -1.45
C GLN A 151 -5.06 13.51 -1.21
N LEU A 152 -3.83 13.89 -1.61
CA LEU A 152 -2.63 13.12 -1.29
C LEU A 152 -2.40 13.02 0.22
N GLN A 153 -2.59 14.10 0.99
CA GLN A 153 -2.49 14.04 2.46
C GLN A 153 -3.50 13.06 3.07
N VAL A 154 -4.74 13.05 2.56
CA VAL A 154 -5.77 12.12 3.00
C VAL A 154 -5.38 10.68 2.68
N ALA A 155 -4.96 10.40 1.44
CA ALA A 155 -4.51 9.06 1.03
C ALA A 155 -3.33 8.56 1.86
N ILE A 156 -2.34 9.42 2.14
CA ILE A 156 -1.21 9.08 3.01
C ILE A 156 -1.69 8.80 4.43
N LYS A 157 -2.58 9.63 4.99
CA LYS A 157 -3.15 9.39 6.31
C LYS A 157 -3.86 8.02 6.37
N GLU A 158 -4.66 7.69 5.37
CA GLU A 158 -5.41 6.44 5.30
C GLU A 158 -4.46 5.23 5.24
N GLU A 159 -3.45 5.27 4.38
CA GLU A 159 -2.41 4.23 4.33
C GLU A 159 -1.65 4.08 5.65
N MET A 160 -1.45 5.18 6.39
CA MET A 160 -0.71 5.18 7.65
C MET A 160 -1.58 4.95 8.90
N ALA A 161 -2.91 4.91 8.79
CA ALA A 161 -3.82 4.90 9.93
C ALA A 161 -3.64 3.70 10.88
N GLY A 162 -3.15 2.56 10.36
CA GLY A 162 -2.82 1.37 11.15
C GLY A 162 -1.40 1.34 11.72
N VAL A 163 -0.53 2.28 11.31
CA VAL A 163 0.90 2.27 11.66
C VAL A 163 1.26 3.44 12.58
N TYR A 164 0.70 4.62 12.33
CA TYR A 164 0.94 5.83 13.12
C TYR A 164 -0.38 6.55 13.44
N PRO A 165 -0.48 7.20 14.62
CA PRO A 165 -1.70 7.90 15.04
C PRO A 165 -1.80 9.28 14.35
N VAL A 166 -1.97 9.29 13.04
CA VAL A 166 -2.16 10.52 12.25
C VAL A 166 -3.57 11.06 12.49
N GLY A 167 -3.68 12.09 13.33
CA GLY A 167 -4.97 12.70 13.67
C GLY A 167 -5.66 13.34 12.46
N ASP A 168 -5.18 14.50 12.02
CA ASP A 168 -5.73 15.25 10.88
C ASP A 168 -4.73 15.21 9.71
N ALA A 169 -5.21 14.83 8.51
CA ALA A 169 -4.41 14.78 7.29
C ALA A 169 -3.79 16.14 6.95
N ARG A 170 -4.49 17.24 7.25
CA ARG A 170 -4.00 18.61 7.00
C ARG A 170 -2.77 18.98 7.83
N ARG A 171 -2.50 18.23 8.90
CA ARG A 171 -1.29 18.39 9.72
C ARG A 171 -0.05 17.74 9.11
N LEU A 172 -0.20 16.94 8.04
CA LEU A 172 0.92 16.42 7.28
C LEU A 172 1.54 17.54 6.46
N GLU A 173 2.82 17.80 6.64
CA GLU A 173 3.54 18.74 5.79
C GLU A 173 4.15 17.98 4.62
N LEU A 174 3.74 18.33 3.40
CA LEU A 174 4.28 17.75 2.19
C LEU A 174 5.48 18.56 1.70
N TYR A 175 6.56 17.86 1.37
CA TYR A 175 7.78 18.44 0.81
C TYR A 175 8.17 17.72 -0.49
N ALA A 176 8.62 18.51 -1.47
CA ALA A 176 9.27 17.96 -2.65
C ALA A 176 10.72 17.63 -2.26
N SER A 177 11.11 16.36 -2.26
CA SER A 177 12.47 15.96 -1.87
C SER A 177 13.48 16.19 -3.00
N LYS A 178 13.61 17.44 -3.45
CA LYS A 178 14.57 17.89 -4.46
C LYS A 178 15.68 18.74 -3.85
N ASN A 179 16.93 18.46 -4.22
CA ASN A 179 18.09 19.28 -3.82
C ASN A 179 18.27 20.53 -4.72
N TRP A 180 19.36 21.29 -4.51
CA TRP A 180 19.69 22.49 -5.31
C TRP A 180 19.92 22.21 -6.79
N SER A 181 20.43 21.03 -7.16
CA SER A 181 20.62 20.60 -8.55
C SER A 181 19.31 20.14 -9.21
N GLY A 182 18.20 20.09 -8.47
CA GLY A 182 16.90 19.62 -8.95
C GLY A 182 16.78 18.10 -8.99
N GLU A 183 17.74 17.38 -8.42
CA GLU A 183 17.74 15.92 -8.31
C GLU A 183 16.82 15.49 -7.17
N TRP A 184 16.17 14.34 -7.33
CA TRP A 184 15.32 13.74 -6.30
C TRP A 184 16.15 12.92 -5.31
N LEU A 185 15.68 12.87 -4.07
CA LEU A 185 16.25 12.02 -3.03
C LEU A 185 16.16 10.54 -3.44
N ASN A 186 17.31 9.90 -3.65
CA ASN A 186 17.43 8.48 -3.98
C ASN A 186 18.44 7.73 -3.08
N SER A 187 19.21 8.45 -2.25
CA SER A 187 20.21 7.89 -1.35
C SER A 187 19.57 7.30 -0.11
N LYS A 188 19.74 5.98 0.11
CA LYS A 188 19.31 5.30 1.35
C LYS A 188 19.99 5.87 2.60
N ALA A 189 21.23 6.36 2.48
CA ALA A 189 21.95 6.96 3.59
C ALA A 189 21.29 8.29 3.99
N ASP A 190 21.00 9.13 3.01
CA ASP A 190 20.34 10.42 3.21
C ASP A 190 18.94 10.23 3.75
N MET A 191 18.15 9.28 3.20
CA MET A 191 16.82 8.96 3.73
C MET A 191 16.87 8.57 5.22
N ARG A 192 17.87 7.78 5.64
CA ARG A 192 18.04 7.41 7.06
C ARG A 192 18.41 8.60 7.92
N LEU A 193 19.31 9.47 7.46
CA LEU A 193 19.71 10.67 8.18
C LEU A 193 18.56 11.68 8.29
N LEU A 194 17.76 11.79 7.22
CA LEU A 194 16.59 12.63 7.15
C LEU A 194 15.49 12.17 8.11
N VAL A 195 15.24 10.84 8.21
CA VAL A 195 14.34 10.25 9.22
C VAL A 195 14.81 10.55 10.64
N LYS A 196 16.12 10.66 10.87
CA LYS A 196 16.69 11.05 12.17
C LYS A 196 16.65 12.57 12.43
N GLY A 197 16.17 13.37 11.48
CA GLY A 197 16.17 14.82 11.60
C GLY A 197 17.57 15.46 11.52
N GLU A 198 18.54 14.80 10.87
CA GLU A 198 19.88 15.35 10.69
C GLU A 198 19.82 16.67 9.92
N ARG A 199 20.21 17.76 10.57
CA ARG A 199 19.92 19.13 10.12
C ARG A 199 20.45 19.42 8.73
N SER A 200 21.68 19.00 8.44
CA SER A 200 22.32 19.20 7.13
C SER A 200 21.55 18.53 5.98
N VAL A 201 20.92 17.38 6.26
CA VAL A 201 20.17 16.58 5.29
C VAL A 201 18.75 17.14 5.16
N VAL A 202 18.12 17.53 6.26
CA VAL A 202 16.82 18.24 6.27
C VAL A 202 16.89 19.54 5.48
N ASP A 203 17.90 20.37 5.76
CA ASP A 203 18.13 21.62 5.04
C ASP A 203 18.44 21.38 3.57
N THR A 204 18.87 20.19 3.17
CA THR A 204 19.15 19.83 1.77
C THR A 204 17.89 19.41 1.03
N TRP A 205 17.05 18.57 1.65
CA TRP A 205 15.98 17.86 0.95
C TRP A 205 14.57 18.39 1.26
N LEU A 206 14.35 19.10 2.37
CA LEU A 206 13.02 19.60 2.79
C LEU A 206 12.86 21.11 2.68
N ARG A 207 13.35 21.68 1.57
CA ARG A 207 13.35 23.13 1.36
C ARG A 207 12.02 23.68 0.90
N ARG A 208 11.34 22.93 0.04
CA ARG A 208 10.10 23.38 -0.60
C ARG A 208 8.93 22.63 -0.02
N ARG A 209 8.30 23.27 0.97
CA ARG A 209 6.96 22.90 1.38
C ARG A 209 6.03 23.08 0.18
N ILE A 210 5.23 22.06 -0.10
CA ILE A 210 4.32 22.07 -1.22
C ILE A 210 2.98 22.67 -0.76
N ASP A 211 2.39 23.51 -1.60
CA ASP A 211 1.07 24.08 -1.36
C ASP A 211 0.00 22.98 -1.49
N PRO A 212 -0.80 22.69 -0.45
CA PRO A 212 -1.87 21.69 -0.50
C PRO A 212 -2.92 21.93 -1.60
N MET A 213 -3.05 23.18 -2.06
CA MET A 213 -3.99 23.54 -3.13
C MET A 213 -3.45 23.30 -4.54
N SER A 214 -2.13 23.05 -4.67
CA SER A 214 -1.52 22.67 -5.95
C SER A 214 -1.90 21.26 -6.35
N THR A 215 -1.78 20.96 -7.64
CA THR A 215 -1.97 19.59 -8.14
C THR A 215 -0.68 18.78 -8.06
N VAL A 216 -0.82 17.46 -8.09
CA VAL A 216 0.31 16.54 -8.27
C VAL A 216 1.13 16.91 -9.51
N GLY A 217 0.47 17.23 -10.62
CA GLY A 217 1.10 17.61 -11.88
C GLY A 217 2.03 18.82 -11.72
N ASP A 218 1.58 19.87 -11.04
CA ASP A 218 2.35 21.10 -10.80
C ASP A 218 3.70 20.83 -10.12
N LEU A 219 3.77 19.80 -9.26
CA LEU A 219 4.99 19.36 -8.58
C LEU A 219 6.02 18.76 -9.55
N PHE A 220 5.53 18.07 -10.59
CA PHE A 220 6.32 17.22 -11.48
C PHE A 220 6.55 17.82 -12.88
N SER A 221 5.85 18.89 -13.25
CA SER A 221 5.92 19.59 -14.55
C SER A 221 7.27 20.23 -14.92
N SER A 222 8.25 20.23 -14.01
CA SER A 222 9.56 20.87 -14.20
C SER A 222 10.69 19.92 -14.66
N SER A 223 10.39 18.68 -15.08
CA SER A 223 11.43 17.73 -15.51
C SER A 223 11.11 17.10 -16.88
N PRO A 224 11.88 17.41 -17.94
CA PRO A 224 11.73 16.81 -19.26
C PRO A 224 12.38 15.41 -19.28
N ALA A 225 11.78 14.48 -18.54
CA ALA A 225 12.00 13.04 -18.67
C ALA A 225 10.87 12.34 -17.91
N TYR A 226 9.82 12.00 -18.65
CA TYR A 226 8.79 11.07 -18.19
C TYR A 226 9.41 9.66 -18.19
N SER A 227 10.06 9.30 -17.09
CA SER A 227 10.20 7.90 -16.67
C SER A 227 9.53 7.77 -15.29
N THR A 228 8.47 6.97 -15.26
CA THR A 228 7.55 6.70 -14.14
C THR A 228 8.15 5.86 -13.01
N GLN A 229 9.48 5.84 -12.87
CA GLN A 229 10.16 5.05 -11.85
C GLN A 229 10.89 5.99 -10.89
N ASP A 230 10.49 5.92 -9.63
CA ASP A 230 11.16 6.46 -8.44
C ASP A 230 11.20 7.99 -8.30
N ARG A 231 10.06 8.59 -7.93
CA ARG A 231 10.02 9.95 -7.39
C ARG A 231 9.49 9.92 -5.97
N THR A 232 10.28 10.46 -5.03
CA THR A 232 9.96 10.48 -3.61
C THR A 232 9.32 11.82 -3.21
N VAL A 233 8.08 11.79 -2.76
CA VAL A 233 7.45 12.90 -2.03
C VAL A 233 7.67 12.66 -0.53
N MET A 234 8.03 13.68 0.24
CA MET A 234 8.20 13.51 1.68
C MET A 234 7.00 14.07 2.44
N THR A 235 6.55 13.36 3.46
CA THR A 235 5.57 13.88 4.40
C THR A 235 6.12 13.85 5.81
N HIS A 236 6.14 15.01 6.46
CA HIS A 236 6.61 15.17 7.83
C HIS A 236 5.45 15.61 8.73
N ARG A 237 5.32 15.06 9.95
CA ARG A 237 4.38 15.57 10.95
C ARG A 237 5.01 16.75 11.70
N ILE A 238 4.29 17.84 11.88
CA ILE A 238 4.65 18.86 12.86
C ILE A 238 4.57 18.21 14.25
N CYS A 239 5.72 18.07 14.92
CA CYS A 239 5.76 17.85 16.37
C CYS A 239 4.90 18.93 17.02
N ASP A 240 3.89 18.53 17.80
CA ASP A 240 3.27 19.45 18.75
C ASP A 240 4.37 19.90 19.70
N THR A 241 5.00 21.05 19.45
CA THR A 241 5.62 21.81 20.53
C THR A 241 4.48 22.43 21.30
N THR A 242 4.10 21.74 22.39
CA THR A 242 3.23 22.16 23.50
C THR A 242 1.77 22.45 23.19
#